data_AF-A0A519RHC0-F1
#
_entry.id   AF-A0A519RHC0-F1
#
_cell.length_a   1.000
_cell.length_b   1.000
_cell.length_c   1.000
_cell.angle_alpha   90.00
_cell.angle_beta   90.00
_cell.angle_gamma   90.00
#
_symmetry.space_group_name_H-M   'P 1'
#
loop_
_entity.id
_entity.type
_entity.pdbx_description
1 polymer ?
#
loop_
_entity_poly.entity_id
_entity_poly.type
_entity_poly.pdbx_seq_one_letter_code
_entity_poly.pdbx_strand_id
1 'polypeptide(L)'
;MTVQELINQQMDHFIGKLIAKNQISIEKVIEVATHTGAYLIRNRHIQNKGISEEEIAMVLQSLIDFINHNFENQFNQDDFIQVKDKTLELLKNPAFDQDIQEYFKQFYQ
;
A
#
# COMPACT_ATOMS: atom_id res chain seq x y z
N MET A 1 -5.28 13.05 -11.88
CA MET A 1 -5.08 12.45 -10.56
C MET A 1 -3.65 11.97 -10.45
N THR A 2 -2.90 12.42 -9.45
CA THR A 2 -1.50 12.04 -9.21
C THR A 2 -1.41 10.67 -8.52
N VAL A 3 -0.21 10.09 -8.46
CA VAL A 3 0.06 8.86 -7.67
C VAL A 3 -0.33 9.06 -6.21
N GLN A 4 0.08 10.20 -5.66
CA GLN A 4 -0.16 10.56 -4.27
C GLN A 4 -1.65 10.71 -3.98
N GLU A 5 -2.42 11.38 -4.84
CA GLU A 5 -3.88 11.49 -4.70
C GLU A 5 -4.56 10.12 -4.71
N LEU A 6 -4.14 9.22 -5.62
CA LEU A 6 -4.68 7.87 -5.69
C LEU A 6 -4.35 7.06 -4.43
N ILE A 7 -3.11 7.16 -3.92
CA ILE A 7 -2.69 6.50 -2.68
C ILE A 7 -3.51 7.02 -1.50
N ASN A 8 -3.64 8.34 -1.36
CA ASN A 8 -4.42 8.93 -0.28
C ASN A 8 -5.87 8.43 -0.33
N GLN A 9 -6.52 8.46 -1.49
CA GLN A 9 -7.89 7.96 -1.64
C GLN A 9 -8.05 6.48 -1.28
N GLN A 10 -7.12 5.62 -1.74
CA GLN A 10 -7.20 4.19 -1.45
C GLN A 10 -6.90 3.89 0.02
N MET A 11 -5.85 4.50 0.57
CA MET A 11 -5.49 4.33 1.97
C MET A 11 -6.59 4.86 2.89
N ASP A 12 -7.14 6.05 2.63
CA ASP A 12 -8.28 6.60 3.39
C ASP A 12 -9.47 5.63 3.40
N HIS A 13 -9.78 5.05 2.24
CA HIS A 13 -10.86 4.06 2.13
C HIS A 13 -10.59 2.83 3.00
N PHE A 14 -9.41 2.21 2.84
CA PHE A 14 -9.07 0.96 3.55
C PHE A 14 -8.92 1.19 5.06
N ILE A 15 -8.22 2.26 5.47
CA ILE A 15 -8.07 2.64 6.86
C ILE A 15 -9.43 2.98 7.48
N GLY A 16 -10.28 3.74 6.78
CA GLY A 16 -11.63 4.06 7.24
C GLY A 16 -12.48 2.80 7.48
N LYS A 17 -12.34 1.79 6.63
CA LYS A 17 -12.99 0.48 6.81
C LYS A 17 -12.45 -0.29 8.02
N LEU A 18 -11.13 -0.26 8.26
CA LEU A 18 -10.54 -0.87 9.45
C LEU A 18 -11.02 -0.19 10.74
N ILE A 19 -11.08 1.15 10.74
CA ILE A 19 -11.59 1.93 11.87
C ILE A 19 -13.05 1.57 12.15
N ALA A 20 -13.90 1.52 11.11
CA ALA A 20 -15.31 1.17 11.25
C ALA A 20 -15.52 -0.25 11.82
N LYS A 21 -14.60 -1.18 11.54
CA LYS A 21 -14.61 -2.56 12.07
C LYS A 21 -13.89 -2.70 13.41
N ASN A 22 -13.34 -1.63 13.98
CA ASN A 22 -12.49 -1.64 15.17
C ASN A 22 -11.29 -2.61 15.05
N GLN A 23 -10.69 -2.66 13.86
CA GLN A 23 -9.59 -3.56 13.48
C GLN A 23 -8.28 -2.80 13.20
N ILE A 24 -8.21 -1.53 13.59
CA ILE A 24 -7.02 -0.71 13.34
C ILE A 24 -5.89 -1.07 14.31
N SER A 25 -4.73 -1.41 13.77
CA SER A 25 -3.47 -1.61 14.49
C SER A 25 -2.30 -1.22 13.60
N ILE A 26 -1.10 -1.05 14.17
CA ILE A 26 0.13 -0.77 13.40
C ILE A 26 0.34 -1.86 12.34
N GLU A 27 0.22 -3.13 12.73
CA GLU A 27 0.40 -4.25 11.80
C GLU A 27 -0.60 -4.19 10.64
N LYS A 28 -1.85 -3.80 10.90
CA LYS A 28 -2.87 -3.66 9.86
C LYS A 28 -2.63 -2.49 8.93
N VAL A 29 -2.12 -1.37 9.44
CA VAL A 29 -1.73 -0.24 8.60
C VAL A 29 -0.56 -0.63 7.68
N ILE A 30 0.47 -1.30 8.22
CA ILE A 30 1.60 -1.83 7.43
C ILE A 30 1.07 -2.79 6.36
N GLU A 31 0.21 -3.73 6.74
CA GLU A 31 -0.37 -4.72 5.83
C GLU A 31 -1.12 -4.04 4.67
N VAL A 32 -2.01 -3.09 4.97
CA VAL A 32 -2.77 -2.34 3.96
C VAL A 32 -1.84 -1.51 3.06
N ALA A 33 -0.86 -0.80 3.63
CA ALA A 33 0.09 0.00 2.87
C ALA A 33 0.91 -0.86 1.91
N THR A 34 1.39 -2.01 2.39
CA THR A 34 2.14 -2.99 1.60
C THR A 34 1.33 -3.52 0.42
N HIS A 35 0.08 -3.94 0.64
CA HIS A 35 -0.78 -4.45 -0.43
C HIS A 35 -1.15 -3.35 -1.44
N THR A 36 -1.45 -2.14 -0.94
CA THR A 36 -1.76 -0.98 -1.78
C THR A 36 -0.57 -0.59 -2.66
N GLY A 37 0.64 -0.53 -2.09
CA GLY A 37 1.87 -0.26 -2.83
C GLY A 37 2.13 -1.28 -3.93
N ALA A 38 2.05 -2.57 -3.59
CA ALA A 38 2.29 -3.64 -4.54
C ALA A 38 1.27 -3.60 -5.68
N TYR A 39 -0.01 -3.39 -5.38
CA TYR A 39 -1.07 -3.27 -6.37
C TYR A 39 -0.83 -2.11 -7.35
N LEU A 40 -0.46 -0.94 -6.84
CA LEU A 40 -0.22 0.24 -7.66
C LEU A 40 1.01 0.08 -8.56
N ILE A 41 2.10 -0.49 -8.03
CA ILE A 41 3.30 -0.81 -8.80
C ILE A 41 2.97 -1.79 -9.92
N ARG A 42 2.25 -2.88 -9.61
CA ARG A 42 1.85 -3.89 -10.60
C ARG A 42 0.98 -3.29 -11.69
N ASN A 43 -0.02 -2.49 -11.33
CA ASN A 43 -0.92 -1.86 -12.29
C ASN A 43 -0.18 -0.90 -13.22
N ARG A 44 0.72 -0.06 -12.67
CA ARG A 44 1.56 0.83 -13.48
C ARG A 44 2.44 0.04 -14.45
N HIS A 45 3.08 -1.02 -13.96
CA HIS A 45 3.90 -1.89 -14.80
C HIS A 45 3.09 -2.46 -15.98
N ILE A 46 1.86 -2.92 -15.74
CA ILE A 46 0.97 -3.44 -16.79
C ILE A 46 0.54 -2.33 -17.76
N GLN A 47 0.09 -1.18 -17.24
CA GLN A 47 -0.41 -0.05 -18.04
C GLN A 47 0.67 0.55 -18.94
N ASN A 48 1.88 0.71 -18.41
CA ASN A 48 3.00 1.37 -19.08
C ASN A 48 3.93 0.37 -19.80
N LYS A 49 3.64 -0.94 -19.76
CA LYS A 49 4.50 -2.03 -20.26
C LYS A 49 5.92 -1.98 -19.64
N GLY A 50 6.00 -1.60 -18.38
CA GLY A 50 7.24 -1.31 -17.68
C GLY A 50 6.98 -0.36 -16.51
N ILE A 51 7.90 -0.32 -15.55
CA ILE A 51 7.90 0.68 -14.48
C ILE A 51 9.36 1.00 -14.13
N SER A 52 9.67 2.27 -13.94
CA SER A 52 11.02 2.67 -13.54
C SER A 52 11.23 2.55 -12.02
N GLU A 53 12.49 2.50 -11.60
CA GLU A 53 12.83 2.54 -10.17
C GLU A 53 12.36 3.84 -9.50
N GLU A 54 12.37 4.95 -10.23
CA GLU A 54 11.86 6.25 -9.76
C GLU A 54 10.35 6.20 -9.50
N GLU A 55 9.58 5.55 -10.36
CA GLU A 55 8.14 5.37 -10.16
C GLU A 55 7.85 4.47 -8.96
N ILE A 56 8.62 3.39 -8.79
CA ILE A 56 8.53 2.53 -7.59
C ILE A 56 8.82 3.34 -6.33
N ALA A 57 9.91 4.11 -6.34
CA ALA A 57 10.29 4.96 -5.22
C ALA A 57 9.21 6.01 -4.89
N MET A 58 8.58 6.60 -5.92
CA MET A 58 7.48 7.56 -5.74
C MET A 58 6.26 6.93 -5.07
N VAL A 59 5.88 5.70 -5.45
CA VAL A 59 4.78 4.97 -4.80
C VAL A 59 5.11 4.69 -3.33
N LEU A 60 6.30 4.18 -3.05
CA LEU A 60 6.73 3.86 -1.69
C LEU A 60 6.81 5.11 -0.80
N GLN A 61 7.38 6.20 -1.31
CA GLN A 61 7.46 7.47 -0.59
C GLN A 61 6.07 8.02 -0.28
N SER A 62 5.14 7.96 -1.24
CA SER A 62 3.78 8.44 -1.03
C SER A 62 3.04 7.65 0.06
N LEU A 63 3.30 6.35 0.21
CA LEU A 63 2.75 5.55 1.31
C LEU A 63 3.35 5.96 2.66
N ILE A 64 4.65 6.18 2.72
CA ILE A 64 5.35 6.62 3.93
C ILE A 64 4.85 8.01 4.35
N ASP A 65 4.66 8.92 3.38
CA ASP A 65 4.12 10.26 3.63
C ASP A 65 2.69 10.19 4.17
N PHE A 66 1.86 9.32 3.60
CA PHE A 66 0.50 9.07 4.10
C PHE A 66 0.53 8.57 5.55
N ILE A 67 1.35 7.57 5.86
CA ILE A 67 1.43 6.98 7.20
C ILE A 67 1.93 8.02 8.20
N ASN A 68 3.01 8.74 7.87
CA ASN A 68 3.56 9.79 8.73
C ASN A 68 2.54 10.89 9.03
N HIS A 69 1.78 11.31 8.02
CA HIS A 69 0.79 12.37 8.17
C HIS A 69 -0.41 11.94 9.04
N ASN A 70 -0.87 10.70 8.91
CA ASN A 70 -2.10 10.24 9.56
C ASN A 70 -1.88 9.55 10.91
N PHE A 71 -0.67 9.06 11.17
CA PHE A 71 -0.34 8.27 12.36
C PHE A 71 0.91 8.79 13.07
N GLU A 72 1.12 10.11 13.07
CA GLU A 72 2.29 10.80 13.64
C GLU A 72 2.84 10.12 14.91
N ASN A 73 4.15 9.86 14.94
CA ASN A 73 4.89 9.23 16.04
C ASN A 73 4.50 7.79 16.42
N GLN A 74 3.59 7.14 15.69
CA GLN A 74 3.23 5.74 15.93
C GLN A 74 4.10 4.74 15.15
N PHE A 75 4.78 5.22 14.09
CA PHE A 75 5.62 4.42 13.21
C PHE A 75 7.07 4.88 13.32
N ASN A 76 7.99 3.93 13.25
CA ASN A 76 9.43 4.18 13.26
C ASN A 76 10.06 3.80 11.91
N GLN A 77 11.38 3.99 11.80
CA GLN A 77 12.12 3.71 10.58
C GLN A 77 12.06 2.23 10.18
N ASP A 78 12.09 1.29 11.13
CA ASP A 78 12.02 -0.14 10.84
C ASP A 78 10.66 -0.53 10.28
N ASP A 79 9.58 0.12 10.70
CA ASP A 79 8.24 -0.08 10.13
C ASP A 79 8.20 0.34 8.65
N PHE A 80 8.84 1.46 8.29
CA PHE A 80 8.91 1.92 6.91
C PHE A 80 9.79 1.02 6.03
N ILE A 81 10.90 0.52 6.57
CA ILE A 81 11.71 -0.51 5.92
C ILE A 81 10.87 -1.75 5.68
N GLN A 82 10.08 -2.17 6.67
CA GLN A 82 9.19 -3.31 6.55
C GLN A 82 8.12 -3.12 5.46
N VAL A 83 7.48 -1.95 5.39
CA VAL A 83 6.51 -1.64 4.32
C VAL A 83 7.17 -1.81 2.95
N LYS A 84 8.36 -1.22 2.76
CA LYS A 84 9.12 -1.32 1.51
C LYS A 84 9.44 -2.76 1.15
N ASP A 85 10.08 -3.49 2.07
CA ASP A 85 10.59 -4.83 1.79
C ASP A 85 9.45 -5.80 1.48
N LYS A 86 8.38 -5.78 2.30
CA LYS A 86 7.20 -6.62 2.06
C LYS A 86 6.48 -6.26 0.75
N THR A 87 6.45 -4.97 0.38
CA THR A 87 5.86 -4.54 -0.90
C THR A 87 6.61 -5.16 -2.08
N LEU A 88 7.95 -5.09 -2.06
CA LEU A 88 8.77 -5.65 -3.13
C LEU A 88 8.77 -7.18 -3.12
N GLU A 89 8.61 -7.80 -1.94
CA GLU A 89 8.46 -9.24 -1.81
C GLU A 89 7.14 -9.74 -2.40
N LEU A 90 6.02 -9.07 -2.12
CA LEU A 90 4.72 -9.42 -2.69
C LEU A 90 4.74 -9.46 -4.22
N LEU A 91 5.43 -8.52 -4.85
CA LEU A 91 5.56 -8.45 -6.31
C LEU A 91 6.29 -9.65 -6.93
N LYS A 92 7.05 -10.42 -6.14
CA LYS A 92 7.74 -11.63 -6.59
C LYS A 92 6.83 -12.87 -6.57
N ASN A 93 5.66 -12.79 -5.93
CA ASN A 93 4.72 -13.91 -5.84
C ASN A 93 4.08 -14.17 -7.22
N PRO A 94 4.20 -15.39 -7.79
CA PRO A 94 3.53 -15.75 -9.05
C PRO A 94 2.01 -15.66 -9.01
N ALA A 95 1.41 -15.82 -7.81
CA ALA A 95 -0.03 -15.73 -7.59
C ALA A 95 -0.48 -14.31 -7.21
N PHE A 96 0.41 -13.31 -7.25
CA PHE A 96 0.15 -11.95 -6.79
C PHE A 96 -1.16 -11.37 -7.32
N ASP A 97 -1.41 -11.45 -8.63
CA ASP A 97 -2.58 -10.85 -9.26
C ASP A 97 -3.92 -11.43 -8.74
N GLN A 98 -3.93 -12.71 -8.33
CA GLN A 98 -5.09 -13.35 -7.71
C GLN A 98 -5.19 -12.98 -6.23
N ASP A 99 -4.09 -13.12 -5.50
CA ASP A 99 -4.03 -12.92 -4.05
C ASP A 99 -4.40 -11.48 -3.66
N ILE A 100 -3.95 -10.50 -4.45
CA ILE A 100 -4.22 -9.08 -4.20
C ILE A 100 -5.69 -8.72 -4.42
N GLN A 101 -6.35 -9.36 -5.40
CA GLN A 101 -7.78 -9.18 -5.61
C GLN A 101 -8.59 -9.76 -4.45
N GLU A 102 -8.22 -10.96 -3.98
CA GLU A 102 -8.88 -11.58 -2.83
C GLU A 102 -8.69 -10.74 -1.57
N TYR A 103 -7.48 -10.21 -1.36
CA TYR A 103 -7.17 -9.31 -0.26
C TYR A 103 -8.11 -8.09 -0.26
N PHE A 104 -8.29 -7.41 -1.38
CA PHE A 104 -9.09 -6.18 -1.39
C PHE A 104 -10.59 -6.41 -1.26
N LYS A 105 -11.12 -7.59 -1.62
CA LYS A 105 -12.56 -7.88 -1.49
C LYS A 105 -13.09 -7.64 -0.08
N GLN A 106 -12.29 -7.89 0.97
CA GLN A 106 -12.72 -7.70 2.36
C GLN A 106 -13.08 -6.24 2.74
N PHE A 107 -12.65 -5.26 1.94
CA PHE A 107 -12.92 -3.84 2.17
C PHE A 107 -14.17 -3.33 1.43
N TYR A 108 -14.62 -4.06 0.40
CA TYR A 108 -15.79 -3.72 -0.42
C TYR A 108 -17.06 -4.50 -0.05
N GLN A 109 -16.96 -5.42 0.91
CA GLN A 109 -18.09 -6.04 1.61
C GLN A 109 -18.60 -5.13 2.73
#